data_AF-A0A2D5WC02-F1
#
_entry.id   AF-A0A2D5WC02-F1
#
_cell.length_a   1.000
_cell.length_b   1.000
_cell.length_c   1.000
_cell.angle_alpha   90.00
_cell.angle_beta   90.00
_cell.angle_gamma   90.00
#
_symmetry.space_group_name_H-M   'P 1'
#
loop_
_entity.id
_entity.type
_entity.pdbx_description
1 polymer ?
#
loop_
_entity_poly.entity_id
_entity_poly.type
_entity_poly.pdbx_seq_one_letter_code
_entity_poly.pdbx_strand_id
1 'polypeptide(L)'
;MASHAPCPLASSLLLASSLLLVPGCPTGLADDDDAATGVDVLWIIDSSNSMHQDQQALKTSYPAMLARVEAAPTPVDYRMGGTTTQSRPCDHDPSAFADCEDSHGNTGRIRGLGNSGQDTNAPPTFLGPADPDLVTDFQALVDMGIYGATEEYGLFVLTQSICASLELPHASDFTDWGTDTPYDCAGANWDLGDPLADFCRCLPPEAAGYNVDAGGARFLEGQGTLMVVIVSDEGDFTPMMGAQAWPWDVSGCDLSRAGSPWPSEIQTNCAADPVALCLNYCKLDLFLQFFDALEQQVVISVLGPGAALTPDGPYAGLVDLFCNDQNSTTAMIEFYLWAAYLTGGIYAPLSQEDGACLEDAEMEAIMEDLGDLLVGLGG
;
A
#
# COMPACT_ATOMS: atom_id res chain seq x y z
N MET A 1 -20.20 -4.34 34.21
CA MET A 1 -19.11 -5.17 33.64
C MET A 1 -19.77 -6.14 32.68
N ALA A 2 -19.94 -5.71 31.42
CA ALA A 2 -20.46 -6.57 30.36
C ALA A 2 -19.24 -7.20 29.66
N SER A 3 -19.16 -8.52 29.65
CA SER A 3 -18.12 -9.25 28.91
C SER A 3 -18.50 -9.27 27.43
N HIS A 4 -17.62 -8.76 26.57
CA HIS A 4 -17.69 -8.99 25.13
C HIS A 4 -17.31 -10.44 24.86
N ALA A 5 -18.20 -11.19 24.22
CA ALA A 5 -17.95 -12.53 23.73
C ALA A 5 -17.40 -12.44 22.29
N PRO A 6 -16.43 -13.28 21.90
CA PRO A 6 -15.91 -13.30 20.54
C PRO A 6 -16.96 -13.79 19.53
N CYS A 7 -16.97 -13.16 18.35
CA CYS A 7 -17.83 -13.48 17.21
C CYS A 7 -17.31 -14.76 16.51
N PRO A 8 -18.17 -15.72 16.11
CA PRO A 8 -17.72 -16.93 15.42
C PRO A 8 -17.38 -16.64 13.96
N LEU A 9 -16.21 -17.08 13.51
CA LEU A 9 -15.80 -17.06 12.11
C LEU A 9 -16.51 -18.18 11.35
N ALA A 10 -17.12 -17.84 10.22
CA ALA A 10 -17.77 -18.81 9.34
C ALA A 10 -16.75 -19.34 8.32
N SER A 11 -16.43 -20.63 8.43
CA SER A 11 -15.61 -21.33 7.43
C SER A 11 -16.38 -21.59 6.13
N SER A 12 -15.66 -21.42 5.03
CA SER A 12 -15.84 -22.03 3.70
C SER A 12 -16.74 -21.32 2.67
N LEU A 13 -16.07 -20.94 1.58
CA LEU A 13 -16.46 -20.91 0.16
C LEU A 13 -17.92 -20.54 -0.19
N LEU A 14 -18.05 -19.49 -1.01
CA LEU A 14 -19.25 -18.78 -1.48
C LEU A 14 -19.60 -17.57 -0.61
N LEU A 15 -18.78 -16.52 -0.71
CA LEU A 15 -19.16 -15.17 -0.27
C LEU A 15 -20.21 -14.63 -1.26
N ALA A 16 -21.48 -14.80 -0.90
CA ALA A 16 -22.48 -13.83 -1.29
C ALA A 16 -22.14 -12.53 -0.55
N SER A 17 -21.80 -11.49 -1.31
CA SER A 17 -21.46 -10.14 -0.88
C SER A 17 -22.40 -9.66 0.24
N SER A 18 -21.91 -9.78 1.47
CA SER A 18 -22.43 -9.06 2.61
C SER A 18 -21.21 -8.34 3.16
N LEU A 19 -20.99 -7.11 2.68
CA LEU A 19 -20.10 -6.15 3.34
C LEU A 19 -20.54 -6.06 4.80
N LEU A 20 -19.91 -6.84 5.67
CA LEU A 20 -19.96 -6.62 7.10
C LEU A 20 -19.03 -5.44 7.34
N LEU A 21 -19.60 -4.24 7.35
CA LEU A 21 -18.95 -3.06 7.90
C LEU A 21 -18.38 -3.44 9.27
N VAL A 22 -17.06 -3.38 9.41
CA VAL A 22 -16.38 -3.52 10.70
C VAL A 22 -16.94 -2.44 11.63
N PRO A 23 -17.62 -2.79 12.74
CA PRO A 23 -18.18 -1.81 13.65
C PRO A 23 -17.03 -1.19 14.45
N GLY A 24 -16.51 -0.06 13.96
CA GLY A 24 -15.39 0.62 14.61
C GLY A 24 -14.75 1.76 13.81
N CYS A 25 -14.98 1.86 12.50
CA CYS A 25 -14.51 3.03 11.74
C CYS A 25 -15.26 4.29 12.22
N PRO A 26 -14.57 5.31 12.75
CA PRO A 26 -15.22 6.53 13.19
C PRO A 26 -15.83 7.24 11.97
N THR A 27 -17.15 7.19 11.83
CA THR A 27 -17.91 7.97 10.82
C THR A 27 -17.96 9.46 11.21
N GLY A 28 -16.87 10.01 11.72
CA GLY A 28 -16.74 11.39 12.15
C GLY A 28 -16.63 12.35 10.96
N LEU A 29 -17.51 12.23 9.97
CA LEU A 29 -17.64 13.21 8.91
C LEU A 29 -18.70 14.22 9.34
N ALA A 30 -18.28 15.47 9.45
CA ALA A 30 -19.14 16.61 9.72
C ALA A 30 -20.23 16.74 8.63
N ASP A 31 -21.42 17.22 9.02
CA ASP A 31 -22.54 17.61 8.14
C ASP A 31 -22.19 18.87 7.30
N ASP A 32 -21.08 18.87 6.58
CA ASP A 32 -20.83 19.85 5.52
C ASP A 32 -21.26 19.22 4.17
N ASP A 33 -22.23 19.86 3.51
CA ASP A 33 -22.86 19.45 2.23
C ASP A 33 -21.89 19.36 1.02
N ASP A 34 -20.58 19.44 1.24
CA ASP A 34 -19.50 19.23 0.27
C ASP A 34 -18.61 18.03 0.69
N ALA A 35 -19.21 16.98 1.26
CA ALA A 35 -18.48 15.74 1.55
C ALA A 35 -17.83 15.23 0.27
N ALA A 36 -16.50 15.14 0.27
CA ALA A 36 -15.72 14.63 -0.85
C ALA A 36 -16.20 13.21 -1.24
N THR A 37 -16.82 13.05 -2.41
CA THR A 37 -17.57 11.83 -2.78
C THR A 37 -16.84 10.85 -3.69
N GLY A 38 -15.57 11.11 -4.03
CA GLY A 38 -14.84 10.25 -4.95
C GLY A 38 -13.77 9.39 -4.28
N VAL A 39 -13.29 8.40 -5.04
CA VAL A 39 -12.26 7.44 -4.62
C VAL A 39 -10.99 7.61 -5.43
N ASP A 40 -9.88 7.79 -4.72
CA ASP A 40 -8.55 7.66 -5.29
C ASP A 40 -8.07 6.22 -5.29
N VAL A 41 -7.52 5.75 -6.40
CA VAL A 41 -6.94 4.40 -6.50
C VAL A 41 -5.44 4.51 -6.79
N LEU A 42 -4.59 4.08 -5.87
CA LEU A 42 -3.15 4.00 -6.08
C LEU A 42 -2.71 2.55 -6.29
N TRP A 43 -2.20 2.25 -7.48
CA TRP A 43 -1.56 0.98 -7.79
C TRP A 43 -0.06 1.06 -7.46
N ILE A 44 0.40 0.19 -6.56
CA ILE A 44 1.82 0.07 -6.21
C ILE A 44 2.27 -1.31 -6.67
N ILE A 45 3.01 -1.35 -7.77
CA ILE A 45 3.28 -2.59 -8.49
C ILE A 45 4.77 -2.89 -8.45
N ASP A 46 5.08 -4.09 -8.03
CA ASP A 46 6.41 -4.65 -8.03
C ASP A 46 7.00 -4.69 -9.44
N SER A 47 8.25 -4.24 -9.53
CA SER A 47 8.98 -3.98 -10.77
C SER A 47 10.12 -4.98 -11.00
N SER A 48 10.11 -6.07 -10.24
CA SER A 48 11.02 -7.19 -10.37
C SER A 48 10.82 -7.96 -11.68
N ASN A 49 11.80 -8.80 -12.03
CA ASN A 49 11.70 -9.63 -13.23
C ASN A 49 10.66 -10.74 -13.12
N SER A 50 10.41 -11.24 -11.91
CA SER A 50 9.47 -12.33 -11.64
C SER A 50 8.02 -11.86 -11.80
N MET A 51 7.75 -10.57 -11.56
CA MET A 51 6.46 -9.93 -11.81
C MET A 51 6.03 -9.83 -13.28
N HIS A 52 6.85 -10.23 -14.25
CA HIS A 52 6.50 -10.06 -15.67
C HIS A 52 5.16 -10.69 -16.02
N GLN A 53 4.90 -11.93 -15.57
CA GLN A 53 3.66 -12.63 -15.88
C GLN A 53 2.46 -12.04 -15.14
N ASP A 54 2.62 -11.73 -13.85
CA ASP A 54 1.55 -11.15 -13.04
C ASP A 54 1.14 -9.76 -13.54
N GLN A 55 2.10 -8.94 -13.98
CA GLN A 55 1.79 -7.67 -14.65
C GLN A 55 1.02 -7.89 -15.95
N GLN A 56 1.29 -8.95 -16.73
CA GLN A 56 0.48 -9.28 -17.92
C GLN A 56 -0.93 -9.75 -17.53
N ALA A 57 -1.06 -10.60 -16.50
CA ALA A 57 -2.36 -11.05 -16.01
C ALA A 57 -3.21 -9.89 -15.48
N LEU A 58 -2.59 -8.93 -14.78
CA LEU A 58 -3.24 -7.70 -14.32
C LEU A 58 -3.74 -6.86 -15.50
N LYS A 59 -2.91 -6.68 -16.54
CA LYS A 59 -3.26 -5.95 -17.78
C LYS A 59 -4.45 -6.56 -18.50
N THR A 60 -4.53 -7.88 -18.58
CA THR A 60 -5.60 -8.60 -19.30
C THR A 60 -6.88 -8.71 -18.48
N SER A 61 -6.80 -8.70 -17.15
CA SER A 61 -7.94 -8.87 -16.24
C SER A 61 -8.61 -7.56 -15.84
N TYR A 62 -7.94 -6.41 -16.03
CA TYR A 62 -8.50 -5.08 -15.72
C TYR A 62 -9.90 -4.79 -16.30
N PRO A 63 -10.27 -5.22 -17.53
CA PRO A 63 -11.63 -5.05 -18.03
C PRO A 63 -12.72 -5.66 -17.14
N ALA A 64 -12.42 -6.69 -16.34
CA ALA A 64 -13.38 -7.27 -15.41
C ALA A 64 -13.69 -6.34 -14.22
N MET A 65 -12.67 -5.67 -13.68
CA MET A 65 -12.86 -4.62 -12.67
C MET A 65 -13.74 -3.49 -13.21
N LEU A 66 -13.42 -3.00 -14.42
CA LEU A 66 -14.22 -1.96 -15.08
C LEU A 66 -15.67 -2.38 -15.28
N ALA A 67 -15.92 -3.61 -15.73
CA ALA A 67 -17.27 -4.11 -15.92
C ALA A 67 -18.10 -4.09 -14.61
N ARG A 68 -17.48 -4.35 -13.46
CA ARG A 68 -18.14 -4.23 -12.16
C ARG A 68 -18.45 -2.78 -11.80
N VAL A 69 -17.49 -1.87 -12.00
CA VAL A 69 -17.66 -0.44 -11.72
C VAL A 69 -18.72 0.19 -12.62
N GLU A 70 -18.74 -0.13 -13.92
CA GLU A 70 -19.73 0.36 -14.89
C GLU A 70 -21.15 -0.19 -14.62
N ALA A 71 -21.25 -1.38 -14.01
CA ALA A 71 -22.52 -1.99 -13.64
C ALA A 71 -23.11 -1.42 -12.33
N ALA A 72 -22.37 -0.55 -11.64
CA ALA A 72 -22.82 0.06 -10.39
C ALA A 72 -24.16 0.81 -10.57
N PRO A 73 -25.09 0.73 -9.59
CA PRO A 73 -26.36 1.47 -9.67
C PRO A 73 -26.19 3.00 -9.73
N THR A 74 -25.09 3.50 -9.14
CA THR A 74 -24.69 4.90 -9.12
C THR A 74 -23.31 5.00 -9.76
N PRO A 75 -23.05 5.97 -10.66
CA PRO A 75 -21.71 6.18 -11.18
C PRO A 75 -20.71 6.43 -10.06
N VAL A 76 -19.61 5.68 -10.07
CA VAL A 76 -18.50 5.86 -9.13
C VAL A 76 -17.57 6.94 -9.70
N ASP A 77 -17.35 8.01 -8.93
CA ASP A 77 -16.31 8.99 -9.25
C ASP A 77 -14.97 8.47 -8.72
N TYR A 78 -14.04 8.14 -9.61
CA TYR A 78 -12.72 7.69 -9.22
C TYR A 78 -11.63 8.24 -10.13
N ARG A 79 -10.43 8.35 -9.58
CA ARG A 79 -9.20 8.52 -10.34
C ARG A 79 -8.15 7.52 -9.90
N MET A 80 -7.31 7.06 -10.81
CA MET A 80 -6.29 6.05 -10.55
C MET A 80 -4.93 6.47 -11.05
N GLY A 81 -3.91 6.24 -10.22
CA GLY A 81 -2.51 6.43 -10.54
C GLY A 81 -1.70 5.18 -10.22
N GLY A 82 -0.45 5.16 -10.65
CA GLY A 82 0.42 4.01 -10.48
C GLY A 82 1.86 4.41 -10.14
N THR A 83 2.50 3.61 -9.30
CA THR A 83 3.91 3.72 -8.91
C THR A 83 4.50 2.33 -8.67
N THR A 84 5.81 2.23 -8.47
CA THR A 84 6.49 0.95 -8.26
C THR A 84 6.69 0.66 -6.77
N THR A 85 6.92 -0.57 -6.35
CA THR A 85 7.30 -0.87 -4.94
C THR A 85 8.73 -0.41 -4.60
N GLN A 86 9.52 0.09 -5.55
CA GLN A 86 10.91 0.49 -5.34
C GLN A 86 11.03 1.64 -4.32
N SER A 87 11.61 1.37 -3.15
CA SER A 87 11.72 2.34 -2.05
C SER A 87 12.99 3.18 -2.06
N ARG A 88 14.04 2.69 -2.72
CA ARG A 88 15.32 3.38 -2.83
C ARG A 88 15.66 3.66 -4.30
N PRO A 89 16.05 4.91 -4.63
CA PRO A 89 16.92 5.12 -5.76
C PRO A 89 18.19 4.31 -5.50
N CYS A 90 18.61 3.50 -6.47
CA CYS A 90 19.64 2.45 -6.32
C CYS A 90 20.82 2.82 -5.42
N ASP A 91 21.16 1.90 -4.52
CA ASP A 91 22.06 2.17 -3.40
C ASP A 91 23.56 2.12 -3.76
N HIS A 92 24.28 3.08 -3.17
CA HIS A 92 25.62 2.93 -2.56
C HIS A 92 26.92 2.94 -3.39
N ASP A 93 26.93 3.29 -4.67
CA ASP A 93 28.18 3.70 -5.32
C ASP A 93 28.04 5.08 -5.99
N PRO A 94 28.72 6.13 -5.48
CA PRO A 94 28.81 7.43 -6.14
C PRO A 94 29.33 7.36 -7.58
N SER A 95 29.98 6.26 -7.97
CA SER A 95 30.40 5.98 -9.34
C SER A 95 29.40 5.16 -10.17
N ALA A 96 28.41 4.51 -9.53
CA ALA A 96 27.25 3.89 -10.19
C ALA A 96 26.04 4.83 -10.31
N PHE A 97 26.06 5.98 -9.62
CA PHE A 97 25.06 7.04 -9.79
C PHE A 97 24.90 7.48 -11.25
N ALA A 98 25.99 7.48 -12.03
CA ALA A 98 25.97 7.83 -13.46
C ALA A 98 25.27 6.79 -14.34
N ASP A 99 25.18 5.52 -13.91
CA ASP A 99 24.43 4.47 -14.60
C ASP A 99 22.96 4.41 -14.12
N CYS A 100 22.61 5.13 -13.04
CA CYS A 100 21.26 5.18 -12.46
C CYS A 100 20.43 6.39 -12.92
N GLU A 101 21.05 7.42 -13.49
CA GLU A 101 20.34 8.59 -14.08
C GLU A 101 19.36 8.19 -15.19
N ASP A 102 19.56 7.01 -15.79
CA ASP A 102 18.73 6.51 -16.88
C ASP A 102 17.64 5.50 -16.46
N SER A 103 17.62 5.01 -15.20
CA SER A 103 16.79 3.83 -14.85
C SER A 103 15.90 3.88 -13.61
N HIS A 104 15.91 4.89 -12.73
CA HIS A 104 15.12 4.81 -11.47
C HIS A 104 14.54 6.15 -10.99
N GLY A 105 13.25 6.41 -11.28
CA GLY A 105 12.64 7.71 -10.98
C GLY A 105 11.21 7.73 -10.44
N ASN A 106 10.67 6.59 -9.97
CA ASN A 106 9.27 6.54 -9.53
C ASN A 106 9.05 6.25 -8.04
N THR A 107 10.08 6.15 -7.19
CA THR A 107 9.91 5.93 -5.74
C THR A 107 8.96 6.97 -5.13
N GLY A 108 7.74 6.56 -4.81
CA GLY A 108 6.65 7.45 -4.37
C GLY A 108 6.04 8.34 -5.45
N ARG A 109 6.72 8.55 -6.58
CA ARG A 109 6.21 9.39 -7.67
C ARG A 109 5.20 8.62 -8.52
N ILE A 110 4.11 9.31 -8.84
CA ILE A 110 3.09 8.78 -9.75
C ILE A 110 3.62 8.86 -11.18
N ARG A 111 3.54 7.75 -11.90
CA ARG A 111 4.07 7.66 -13.25
C ARG A 111 3.18 8.42 -14.24
N GLY A 112 3.81 8.95 -15.29
CA GLY A 112 3.11 9.36 -16.50
C GLY A 112 2.85 8.19 -17.48
N LEU A 113 1.96 8.42 -18.45
CA LEU A 113 1.79 7.53 -19.61
C LEU A 113 2.99 7.67 -20.57
N GLY A 114 4.11 7.05 -20.22
CA GLY A 114 5.35 7.00 -20.98
C GLY A 114 5.84 5.56 -21.22
N ASN A 115 6.98 5.42 -21.92
CA ASN A 115 7.57 4.11 -22.22
C ASN A 115 7.76 3.27 -20.95
N SER A 116 7.38 1.99 -21.03
CA SER A 116 7.51 0.98 -19.97
C SER A 116 8.90 1.00 -19.31
N GLY A 117 8.94 1.00 -17.98
CA GLY A 117 10.18 0.85 -17.20
C GLY A 117 11.24 1.95 -17.40
N GLN A 118 10.88 3.11 -17.95
CA GLN A 118 11.77 4.27 -18.00
C GLN A 118 11.23 5.37 -17.08
N ASP A 119 12.15 6.04 -16.39
CA ASP A 119 11.87 7.35 -15.79
C ASP A 119 11.58 8.33 -16.91
N THR A 120 10.31 8.40 -17.28
CA THR A 120 9.85 9.56 -18.00
C THR A 120 9.58 10.59 -16.94
N ASN A 121 10.39 11.64 -16.91
CA ASN A 121 10.07 12.93 -16.29
C ASN A 121 8.74 13.56 -16.81
N ALA A 122 7.90 12.76 -17.47
CA ALA A 122 6.53 13.03 -17.77
C ALA A 122 5.77 13.42 -16.49
N PRO A 123 4.77 14.31 -16.63
CA PRO A 123 3.83 14.58 -15.58
C PRO A 123 3.12 13.30 -15.09
N PRO A 124 2.76 13.22 -13.80
CA PRO A 124 1.94 12.13 -13.29
C PRO A 124 0.64 12.06 -14.07
N THR A 125 0.20 10.84 -14.41
CA THR A 125 -1.08 10.64 -15.09
C THR A 125 -2.07 9.96 -14.16
N PHE A 126 -3.28 10.50 -14.15
CA PHE A 126 -4.42 9.95 -13.44
C PHE A 126 -5.46 9.54 -14.47
N LEU A 127 -5.94 8.31 -14.35
CA LEU A 127 -6.99 7.78 -15.21
C LEU A 127 -8.32 7.82 -14.46
N GLY A 128 -9.43 8.05 -15.14
CA GLY A 128 -10.76 8.03 -14.57
C GLY A 128 -11.81 7.51 -15.56
N PRO A 129 -13.06 7.38 -15.13
CA PRO A 129 -14.12 6.80 -15.96
C PRO A 129 -14.42 7.58 -17.25
N ALA A 130 -14.00 8.84 -17.34
CA ALA A 130 -14.19 9.69 -18.52
C ALA A 130 -13.09 9.51 -19.59
N ASP A 131 -12.02 8.77 -19.31
CA ASP A 131 -10.91 8.62 -20.24
C ASP A 131 -11.25 7.67 -21.40
N PRO A 132 -11.11 8.12 -22.66
CA PRO A 132 -11.53 7.36 -23.84
C PRO A 132 -10.69 6.10 -24.08
N ASP A 133 -9.45 6.08 -23.61
CA ASP A 133 -8.48 4.99 -23.80
C ASP A 133 -8.12 4.29 -22.47
N LEU A 134 -9.00 4.36 -21.47
CA LEU A 134 -8.78 3.92 -20.08
C LEU A 134 -8.12 2.53 -19.94
N VAL A 135 -8.56 1.53 -20.71
CA VAL A 135 -7.95 0.18 -20.68
C VAL A 135 -6.52 0.20 -21.19
N THR A 136 -6.28 0.86 -22.32
CA THR A 136 -4.94 0.96 -22.93
C THR A 136 -4.00 1.74 -22.01
N ASP A 137 -4.48 2.83 -21.43
CA ASP A 137 -3.71 3.69 -20.56
C ASP A 137 -3.41 3.01 -19.22
N PHE A 138 -4.36 2.23 -18.66
CA PHE A 138 -4.11 1.38 -17.50
C PHE A 138 -3.04 0.33 -17.81
N GLN A 139 -3.12 -0.32 -18.96
CA GLN A 139 -2.13 -1.32 -19.37
C GLN A 139 -0.73 -0.72 -19.48
N ALA A 140 -0.63 0.52 -19.95
CA ALA A 140 0.63 1.26 -19.94
C ALA A 140 1.07 1.57 -18.51
N LEU A 141 0.15 2.04 -17.65
CA LEU A 141 0.41 2.41 -16.26
C LEU A 141 1.01 1.24 -15.45
N VAL A 142 0.41 0.05 -15.54
CA VAL A 142 0.87 -1.14 -14.80
C VAL A 142 2.11 -1.80 -15.40
N ASP A 143 2.58 -1.34 -16.56
CA ASP A 143 3.84 -1.79 -17.17
C ASP A 143 5.04 -1.10 -16.50
N MET A 144 5.28 -1.41 -15.23
CA MET A 144 6.30 -0.73 -14.40
C MET A 144 7.74 -1.04 -14.83
N GLY A 145 7.91 -1.96 -15.78
CA GLY A 145 9.19 -2.53 -16.13
C GLY A 145 9.53 -3.71 -15.21
N ILE A 146 10.62 -4.39 -15.59
CA ILE A 146 11.11 -5.62 -14.95
C ILE A 146 12.57 -5.45 -14.51
N TYR A 147 13.05 -4.23 -14.36
CA TYR A 147 14.49 -3.98 -14.23
C TYR A 147 15.09 -4.48 -12.91
N GLY A 148 14.26 -5.01 -12.00
CA GLY A 148 14.71 -5.56 -10.73
C GLY A 148 15.03 -4.43 -9.77
N ALA A 149 14.08 -4.05 -8.93
CA ALA A 149 14.41 -3.17 -7.84
C ALA A 149 15.19 -3.98 -6.78
N THR A 150 16.24 -3.37 -6.24
CA THR A 150 17.06 -4.01 -5.21
C THR A 150 16.39 -3.96 -3.83
N GLU A 151 15.41 -3.07 -3.69
CA GLU A 151 14.73 -2.72 -2.45
C GLU A 151 13.29 -2.31 -2.76
N GLU A 152 12.35 -3.17 -2.41
CA GLU A 152 10.93 -3.00 -2.68
C GLU A 152 10.13 -2.99 -1.34
N TYR A 153 9.19 -2.05 -1.18
CA TYR A 153 8.46 -1.81 0.08
C TYR A 153 7.14 -1.08 -0.20
N GLY A 154 6.10 -1.80 -0.59
CA GLY A 154 4.83 -1.21 -1.05
C GLY A 154 4.20 -0.20 -0.07
N LEU A 155 4.13 -0.51 1.23
CA LEU A 155 3.57 0.42 2.23
C LEU A 155 4.46 1.63 2.52
N PHE A 156 5.77 1.48 2.42
CA PHE A 156 6.68 2.62 2.53
C PHE A 156 6.52 3.53 1.31
N VAL A 157 6.48 2.97 0.10
CA VAL A 157 6.21 3.74 -1.11
C VAL A 157 4.85 4.43 -1.05
N LEU A 158 3.81 3.80 -0.49
CA LEU A 158 2.52 4.45 -0.26
C LEU A 158 2.69 5.75 0.55
N THR A 159 3.43 5.71 1.66
CA THR A 159 3.69 6.93 2.44
C THR A 159 4.48 7.97 1.64
N GLN A 160 5.46 7.54 0.84
CA GLN A 160 6.20 8.42 -0.05
C GLN A 160 5.28 9.09 -1.08
N SER A 161 4.35 8.35 -1.68
CA SER A 161 3.38 8.87 -2.65
C SER A 161 2.43 9.88 -2.03
N ILE A 162 1.90 9.57 -0.85
CA ILE A 162 1.00 10.49 -0.14
C ILE A 162 1.76 11.80 0.15
N CYS A 163 2.91 11.72 0.79
CA CYS A 163 3.70 12.90 1.11
C CYS A 163 4.16 13.69 -0.12
N ALA A 164 4.49 13.01 -1.23
CA ALA A 164 4.84 13.66 -2.50
C ALA A 164 3.65 14.40 -3.15
N SER A 165 2.42 14.00 -2.80
CA SER A 165 1.17 14.64 -3.22
C SER A 165 0.66 15.71 -2.27
N LEU A 166 1.20 15.81 -1.05
CA LEU A 166 0.86 16.83 -0.09
C LEU A 166 1.67 18.11 -0.33
N GLU A 167 0.99 19.26 -0.36
CA GLU A 167 1.66 20.56 -0.21
C GLU A 167 2.04 20.75 1.25
N LEU A 168 3.16 20.19 1.64
CA LEU A 168 3.65 20.40 3.00
C LEU A 168 4.23 21.83 3.09
N PRO A 169 3.70 22.69 3.96
CA PRO A 169 4.06 24.11 4.03
C PRO A 169 5.54 24.39 4.39
N HIS A 170 6.34 23.34 4.61
CA HIS A 170 7.71 23.40 5.09
C HIS A 170 8.71 22.58 4.26
N ALA A 171 8.36 22.03 3.10
CA ALA A 171 9.31 21.25 2.28
C ALA A 171 10.63 22.02 2.02
N SER A 172 10.55 23.35 1.87
CA SER A 172 11.71 24.24 1.71
C SER A 172 12.48 24.57 3.01
N ASP A 173 11.91 24.32 4.19
CA ASP A 173 12.57 24.59 5.48
C ASP A 173 13.48 23.42 5.91
N PHE A 174 13.40 22.28 5.23
CA PHE A 174 14.24 21.10 5.47
C PHE A 174 15.53 21.12 4.65
N THR A 175 16.17 22.27 4.41
CA THR A 175 17.38 22.35 3.57
C THR A 175 18.66 21.79 4.20
N ASP A 176 18.61 21.29 5.44
CA ASP A 176 19.77 20.80 6.20
C ASP A 176 19.78 19.27 6.32
N TRP A 177 19.43 18.58 5.23
CA TRP A 177 19.78 17.18 5.06
C TRP A 177 21.28 17.10 4.87
N GLY A 178 22.00 16.76 5.93
CA GLY A 178 23.45 16.54 5.86
C GLY A 178 23.75 15.59 4.71
N THR A 179 24.59 16.04 3.78
CA THR A 179 24.92 15.36 2.50
C THR A 179 25.53 13.96 2.64
N ASP A 180 25.71 13.48 3.87
CA ASP A 180 26.56 12.33 4.19
C ASP A 180 25.79 11.15 4.81
N THR A 181 24.48 11.29 5.10
CA THR A 181 23.63 10.16 5.54
C THR A 181 22.24 10.27 4.90
N PRO A 182 21.86 9.36 3.98
CA PRO A 182 20.66 9.53 3.15
C PRO A 182 19.31 9.50 3.88
N TYR A 183 19.28 9.23 5.20
CA TYR A 183 18.04 9.15 5.99
C TYR A 183 18.32 9.46 7.47
N ASP A 184 18.73 10.69 7.83
CA ASP A 184 18.90 11.04 9.25
C ASP A 184 17.58 11.36 9.96
N CYS A 185 16.63 10.42 9.89
CA CYS A 185 15.46 10.38 10.77
C CYS A 185 15.80 9.80 12.14
N ALA A 186 17.02 9.27 12.30
CA ALA A 186 17.50 8.62 13.52
C ALA A 186 17.64 9.58 14.72
N GLY A 187 17.54 10.90 14.50
CA GLY A 187 17.52 11.92 15.55
C GLY A 187 16.15 12.57 15.81
N ALA A 188 15.14 12.27 15.00
CA ALA A 188 13.79 12.81 15.21
C ALA A 188 13.20 12.16 16.45
N ASN A 189 13.05 12.95 17.52
CA ASN A 189 12.31 12.53 18.68
C ASN A 189 10.83 12.55 18.26
N TRP A 190 10.31 11.39 17.85
CA TRP A 190 8.93 11.23 17.39
C TRP A 190 7.98 11.67 18.51
N ASP A 191 7.51 12.91 18.42
CA ASP A 191 6.38 13.37 19.18
C ASP A 191 5.17 12.97 18.32
N LEU A 192 4.61 11.78 18.57
CA LEU A 192 3.46 11.20 17.87
C LEU A 192 2.19 12.09 17.87
N GLY A 193 2.29 13.34 18.30
CA GLY A 193 1.27 14.35 18.12
C GLY A 193 0.99 14.70 16.65
N ASP A 194 1.93 14.46 15.71
CA ASP A 194 1.70 14.65 14.27
C ASP A 194 2.46 13.59 13.42
N PRO A 195 1.93 12.37 13.31
CA PRO A 195 2.59 11.30 12.57
C PRO A 195 2.69 11.60 11.07
N LEU A 196 1.76 12.37 10.49
CA LEU A 196 1.82 12.79 9.09
C LEU A 196 3.05 13.67 8.83
N ALA A 197 3.23 14.72 9.65
CA ALA A 197 4.39 15.59 9.53
C ALA A 197 5.69 14.83 9.77
N ASP A 198 5.73 13.94 10.75
CA ASP A 198 6.96 13.20 11.07
C ASP A 198 7.37 12.20 9.98
N PHE A 199 6.42 11.48 9.38
CA PHE A 199 6.69 10.62 8.22
C PHE A 199 7.13 11.43 6.99
N CYS A 200 6.42 12.49 6.66
CA CYS A 200 6.76 13.23 5.45
C CYS A 200 8.04 14.06 5.58
N ARG A 201 8.40 14.45 6.80
CA ARG A 201 9.72 15.02 7.12
C ARG A 201 10.86 14.06 6.83
N CYS A 202 10.60 12.76 6.75
CA CYS A 202 11.62 11.75 6.50
C CYS A 202 11.93 11.53 5.02
N LEU A 203 11.26 12.24 4.12
CA LEU A 203 11.43 12.06 2.69
C LEU A 203 12.49 13.01 2.12
N PRO A 204 13.26 12.56 1.11
CA PRO A 204 14.20 13.43 0.44
C PRO A 204 13.46 14.66 -0.14
N PRO A 205 14.03 15.88 -0.03
CA PRO A 205 13.41 17.10 -0.55
C PRO A 205 13.01 17.01 -2.00
N GLU A 206 13.77 16.23 -2.78
CA GLU A 206 13.45 15.97 -4.17
C GLU A 206 12.08 15.31 -4.27
N ALA A 207 11.74 14.32 -3.45
CA ALA A 207 10.47 13.60 -3.51
C ALA A 207 9.24 14.46 -3.14
N ALA A 208 9.42 15.51 -2.33
CA ALA A 208 8.33 16.34 -1.87
C ALA A 208 7.79 17.23 -3.01
N GLY A 209 6.48 17.18 -3.27
CA GLY A 209 5.83 18.05 -4.25
C GLY A 209 5.98 17.63 -5.71
N TYR A 210 6.67 16.52 -6.05
CA TYR A 210 6.74 16.07 -7.45
C TYR A 210 5.38 15.79 -8.07
N ASN A 211 4.45 15.25 -7.29
CA ASN A 211 3.09 14.99 -7.77
C ASN A 211 2.27 16.29 -7.90
N VAL A 212 2.75 17.41 -7.35
CA VAL A 212 2.10 18.73 -7.34
C VAL A 212 2.67 19.67 -8.41
N ASP A 213 4.01 19.78 -8.50
CA ASP A 213 4.73 20.74 -9.35
C ASP A 213 4.61 20.45 -10.86
N ALA A 214 4.23 19.24 -11.23
CA ALA A 214 4.01 18.84 -12.62
C ALA A 214 2.67 19.34 -13.22
N GLY A 215 1.93 20.19 -12.49
CA GLY A 215 0.62 20.69 -12.91
C GLY A 215 -0.48 19.62 -12.91
N GLY A 216 -0.23 18.50 -12.22
CA GLY A 216 -1.13 17.36 -12.13
C GLY A 216 -2.16 17.50 -11.00
N ALA A 217 -3.24 16.71 -11.10
CA ALA A 217 -4.16 16.51 -9.99
C ALA A 217 -3.41 15.90 -8.80
N ARG A 218 -3.68 16.37 -7.57
CA ARG A 218 -3.10 15.77 -6.36
C ARG A 218 -3.87 14.51 -6.05
N PHE A 219 -3.21 13.45 -5.58
CA PHE A 219 -3.90 12.48 -4.73
C PHE A 219 -4.50 13.23 -3.51
N LEU A 220 -5.67 12.79 -3.06
CA LEU A 220 -6.43 13.27 -1.89
C LEU A 220 -7.15 14.62 -2.01
N GLU A 221 -6.91 15.40 -3.07
CA GLU A 221 -7.64 16.67 -3.23
C GLU A 221 -9.10 16.41 -3.64
N GLY A 222 -10.03 16.73 -2.74
CA GLY A 222 -11.47 16.63 -2.96
C GLY A 222 -12.04 15.21 -2.98
N GLN A 223 -11.31 14.22 -2.49
CA GLN A 223 -11.72 12.80 -2.45
C GLN A 223 -11.88 12.33 -1.00
N GLY A 224 -12.86 11.48 -0.74
CA GLY A 224 -13.19 11.00 0.62
C GLY A 224 -12.41 9.74 1.02
N THR A 225 -11.96 8.97 0.01
CA THR A 225 -11.35 7.66 0.20
C THR A 225 -10.14 7.47 -0.71
N LEU A 226 -9.08 6.87 -0.17
CA LEU A 226 -7.93 6.35 -0.91
C LEU A 226 -7.92 4.82 -0.83
N MET A 227 -8.24 4.17 -1.95
CA MET A 227 -7.98 2.77 -2.19
C MET A 227 -6.54 2.58 -2.67
N VAL A 228 -5.82 1.64 -2.08
CA VAL A 228 -4.46 1.26 -2.48
C VAL A 228 -4.48 -0.19 -2.91
N VAL A 229 -3.84 -0.52 -4.02
CA VAL A 229 -3.64 -1.90 -4.46
C VAL A 229 -2.15 -2.16 -4.60
N ILE A 230 -1.59 -2.92 -3.67
CA ILE A 230 -0.20 -3.37 -3.71
C ILE A 230 -0.17 -4.70 -4.44
N VAL A 231 0.66 -4.81 -5.47
CA VAL A 231 0.83 -6.03 -6.28
C VAL A 231 2.29 -6.44 -6.22
N SER A 232 2.59 -7.58 -5.61
CA SER A 232 3.97 -8.05 -5.46
C SER A 232 4.03 -9.56 -5.25
N ASP A 233 4.87 -10.25 -6.00
CA ASP A 233 5.05 -11.70 -5.92
C ASP A 233 6.05 -12.11 -4.84
N GLU A 234 6.77 -11.13 -4.30
CA GLU A 234 7.63 -11.27 -3.15
C GLU A 234 7.06 -10.46 -1.97
N GLY A 235 7.17 -10.99 -0.76
CA GLY A 235 7.31 -10.09 0.37
C GLY A 235 8.63 -9.37 0.15
N ASP A 236 8.61 -8.18 -0.43
CA ASP A 236 9.78 -7.33 -0.65
C ASP A 236 10.41 -6.79 0.64
N PHE A 237 11.75 -6.87 0.81
CA PHE A 237 12.69 -6.69 1.97
C PHE A 237 12.29 -6.03 3.34
N THR A 238 11.06 -5.58 3.53
CA THR A 238 10.38 -4.95 4.69
C THR A 238 10.89 -5.33 6.10
N PRO A 239 11.10 -6.61 6.49
CA PRO A 239 11.58 -7.01 7.80
C PRO A 239 13.08 -7.38 7.81
N MET A 240 13.71 -7.53 6.63
CA MET A 240 15.14 -7.87 6.53
C MET A 240 16.05 -6.65 6.63
N MET A 241 15.50 -5.45 6.53
CA MET A 241 16.12 -4.27 7.13
C MET A 241 16.13 -4.47 8.64
N GLY A 242 17.25 -5.01 9.16
CA GLY A 242 17.53 -4.96 10.58
C GLY A 242 17.38 -3.53 11.10
N ALA A 243 17.38 -3.36 12.43
CA ALA A 243 17.22 -2.07 13.11
C ALA A 243 18.17 -0.92 12.66
N GLN A 244 19.11 -1.18 11.75
CA GLN A 244 20.06 -0.21 11.19
C GLN A 244 19.63 0.44 9.87
N ALA A 245 18.67 -0.09 9.13
CA ALA A 245 18.34 0.43 7.80
C ALA A 245 16.90 0.97 7.67
N TRP A 246 16.04 0.66 8.65
CA TRP A 246 14.76 1.35 8.78
C TRP A 246 15.01 2.74 9.36
N PRO A 247 14.50 3.83 8.76
CA PRO A 247 14.79 5.19 9.22
C PRO A 247 14.19 5.50 10.60
N TRP A 248 13.29 4.64 11.12
CA TRP A 248 12.53 4.88 12.35
C TRP A 248 12.92 3.93 13.47
N ASP A 249 13.28 4.51 14.62
CA ASP A 249 13.44 3.76 15.86
C ASP A 249 12.07 3.41 16.42
N VAL A 250 11.68 2.14 16.26
CA VAL A 250 10.41 1.62 16.81
C VAL A 250 10.58 1.03 18.21
N SER A 251 11.73 1.22 18.87
CA SER A 251 12.00 0.67 20.22
C SER A 251 11.08 1.23 21.31
N GLY A 252 10.43 2.38 21.06
CA GLY A 252 9.43 3.00 21.92
C GLY A 252 7.98 2.61 21.61
N CYS A 253 7.74 1.74 20.62
CA CYS A 253 6.40 1.32 20.25
C CYS A 253 5.73 0.53 21.39
N ASP A 254 4.54 0.98 21.78
CA ASP A 254 3.69 0.33 22.78
C ASP A 254 2.39 -0.16 22.14
N LEU A 255 2.38 -1.43 21.72
CA LEU A 255 1.19 -2.09 21.18
C LEU A 255 0.08 -2.30 22.24
N SER A 256 0.37 -2.09 23.53
CA SER A 256 -0.61 -2.23 24.62
C SER A 256 -1.43 -0.97 24.88
N ARG A 257 -1.21 0.10 24.09
CA ARG A 257 -1.96 1.35 24.20
C ARG A 257 -3.48 1.15 23.99
N ALA A 258 -4.27 1.90 24.76
CA ALA A 258 -5.73 1.85 24.63
C ALA A 258 -6.15 2.27 23.21
N GLY A 259 -6.99 1.45 22.56
CA GLY A 259 -7.40 1.66 21.17
C GLY A 259 -6.55 0.93 20.14
N SER A 260 -5.53 0.18 20.56
CA SER A 260 -4.78 -0.70 19.66
C SER A 260 -5.72 -1.68 18.92
N PRO A 261 -5.60 -1.80 17.58
CA PRO A 261 -6.39 -2.75 16.81
C PRO A 261 -5.91 -4.20 16.97
N TRP A 262 -4.76 -4.40 17.63
CA TRP A 262 -4.11 -5.71 17.71
C TRP A 262 -4.83 -6.64 18.70
N PRO A 263 -5.05 -7.92 18.34
CA PRO A 263 -5.50 -8.95 19.27
C PRO A 263 -4.66 -8.98 20.55
N SER A 264 -5.30 -9.24 21.70
CA SER A 264 -4.61 -9.29 23.00
C SER A 264 -3.47 -10.31 23.05
N GLU A 265 -3.55 -11.36 22.23
CA GLU A 265 -2.50 -12.38 22.11
C GLU A 265 -1.24 -11.82 21.46
N ILE A 266 -1.36 -11.03 20.38
CA ILE A 266 -0.23 -10.32 19.76
C ILE A 266 0.39 -9.34 20.76
N GLN A 267 -0.43 -8.56 21.46
CA GLN A 267 0.06 -7.63 22.49
C GLN A 267 0.82 -8.36 23.61
N THR A 268 0.30 -9.51 24.06
CA THR A 268 0.92 -10.31 25.13
C THR A 268 2.23 -10.94 24.67
N ASN A 269 2.25 -11.50 23.46
CA ASN A 269 3.45 -12.10 22.87
C ASN A 269 4.55 -11.04 22.71
N CYS A 270 4.18 -9.81 22.32
CA CYS A 270 5.14 -8.73 22.20
C CYS A 270 5.67 -8.16 23.50
N ALA A 271 4.87 -8.18 24.57
CA ALA A 271 5.37 -7.86 25.90
C ALA A 271 6.34 -8.94 26.44
N ALA A 272 6.19 -10.19 26.00
CA ALA A 272 6.97 -11.33 26.50
C ALA A 272 8.29 -11.55 25.74
N ASP A 273 8.32 -11.28 24.42
CA ASP A 273 9.51 -11.43 23.57
C ASP A 273 9.58 -10.33 22.50
N PRO A 274 10.28 -9.20 22.76
CA PRO A 274 10.33 -8.04 21.86
C PRO A 274 11.17 -8.26 20.58
N VAL A 275 11.43 -9.51 20.20
CA VAL A 275 12.21 -9.88 19.00
C VAL A 275 11.43 -9.54 17.70
N ALA A 276 12.12 -9.66 16.56
CA ALA A 276 11.75 -9.29 15.20
C ALA A 276 10.27 -9.37 14.78
N LEU A 277 9.45 -10.27 15.35
CA LEU A 277 8.01 -10.34 15.06
C LEU A 277 7.29 -9.06 15.50
N CYS A 278 7.58 -8.57 16.71
CA CYS A 278 6.92 -7.40 17.28
C CYS A 278 7.33 -6.09 16.63
N LEU A 279 8.54 -6.08 16.06
CA LEU A 279 9.01 -5.00 15.23
C LEU A 279 8.05 -4.73 14.05
N ASN A 280 7.49 -5.79 13.43
CA ASN A 280 6.64 -5.64 12.26
C ASN A 280 5.26 -5.09 12.61
N TYR A 281 4.64 -5.57 13.70
CA TYR A 281 3.38 -4.99 14.17
C TYR A 281 3.56 -3.53 14.60
N CYS A 282 4.71 -3.20 15.21
CA CYS A 282 5.05 -1.83 15.54
C CYS A 282 5.23 -0.94 14.32
N LYS A 283 5.94 -1.43 13.29
CA LYS A 283 6.02 -0.74 12.00
C LYS A 283 4.63 -0.53 11.41
N LEU A 284 3.77 -1.54 11.43
CA LEU A 284 2.43 -1.43 10.84
C LEU A 284 1.57 -0.46 11.65
N ASP A 285 1.63 -0.48 12.98
CA ASP A 285 0.94 0.48 13.85
C ASP A 285 1.38 1.93 13.57
N LEU A 286 2.64 2.16 13.18
CA LEU A 286 3.10 3.48 12.74
C LEU A 286 2.51 3.88 11.39
N PHE A 287 2.47 2.98 10.42
CA PHE A 287 1.80 3.24 9.13
C PHE A 287 0.30 3.52 9.32
N LEU A 288 -0.38 2.75 10.17
CA LEU A 288 -1.80 2.96 10.48
C LEU A 288 -2.02 4.32 11.16
N GLN A 289 -1.16 4.73 12.08
CA GLN A 289 -1.21 6.09 12.66
C GLN A 289 -1.01 7.19 11.62
N PHE A 290 -0.12 6.96 10.67
CA PHE A 290 0.07 7.89 9.56
C PHE A 290 -1.19 7.99 8.70
N PHE A 291 -1.83 6.86 8.37
CA PHE A 291 -3.07 6.85 7.59
C PHE A 291 -4.26 7.43 8.38
N ASP A 292 -4.37 7.16 9.68
CA ASP A 292 -5.40 7.73 10.56
C ASP A 292 -5.28 9.25 10.72
N ALA A 293 -4.09 9.80 10.49
CA ALA A 293 -3.86 11.24 10.49
C ALA A 293 -4.23 11.91 9.16
N LEU A 294 -4.56 11.13 8.13
CA LEU A 294 -5.17 11.66 6.92
C LEU A 294 -6.66 11.94 7.18
N GLU A 295 -7.21 12.95 6.50
CA GLU A 295 -8.65 13.25 6.59
C GLU A 295 -9.49 12.22 5.80
N GLN A 296 -8.84 11.45 4.93
CA GLN A 296 -9.45 10.46 4.05
C GLN A 296 -9.38 9.05 4.65
N GLN A 297 -10.39 8.23 4.36
CA GLN A 297 -10.31 6.80 4.64
C GLN A 297 -9.27 6.14 3.73
N VAL A 298 -8.35 5.36 4.29
CA VAL A 298 -7.41 4.54 3.51
C VAL A 298 -7.84 3.08 3.55
N VAL A 299 -7.97 2.45 2.37
CA VAL A 299 -8.32 1.03 2.20
C VAL A 299 -7.22 0.35 1.40
N ILE A 300 -6.51 -0.60 2.01
CA ILE A 300 -5.34 -1.24 1.42
C ILE A 300 -5.72 -2.64 0.96
N SER A 301 -5.58 -2.91 -0.32
CA SER A 301 -5.69 -4.25 -0.90
C SER A 301 -4.33 -4.73 -1.34
N VAL A 302 -4.10 -6.03 -1.24
CA VAL A 302 -2.83 -6.66 -1.58
C VAL A 302 -3.09 -7.87 -2.45
N LEU A 303 -2.42 -7.89 -3.60
CA LEU A 303 -2.27 -9.05 -4.47
C LEU A 303 -0.85 -9.56 -4.25
N GLY A 304 -0.69 -10.70 -3.57
CA GLY A 304 0.65 -11.21 -3.28
C GLY A 304 0.74 -12.70 -2.99
N PRO A 305 1.80 -13.18 -2.30
CA PRO A 305 1.93 -14.61 -2.00
C PRO A 305 0.70 -15.19 -1.31
N GLY A 306 0.34 -16.43 -1.61
CA GLY A 306 -0.85 -17.05 -1.05
C GLY A 306 -0.74 -17.32 0.45
N ALA A 307 -1.53 -16.55 1.18
CA ALA A 307 -1.63 -16.61 2.61
C ALA A 307 -3.03 -16.25 3.11
N ALA A 308 -3.35 -16.72 4.30
CA ALA A 308 -4.61 -16.40 4.97
C ALA A 308 -4.40 -16.27 6.48
N LEU A 309 -5.26 -15.49 7.12
CA LEU A 309 -5.35 -15.51 8.57
C LEU A 309 -6.04 -16.81 8.99
N THR A 310 -5.41 -17.54 9.89
CA THR A 310 -6.01 -18.74 10.49
C THR A 310 -7.30 -18.34 11.21
N PRO A 311 -8.45 -18.93 10.82
CA PRO A 311 -9.75 -18.47 11.32
C PRO A 311 -10.03 -18.90 12.75
N ASP A 312 -9.44 -19.99 13.25
CA ASP A 312 -9.80 -20.54 14.56
C ASP A 312 -8.61 -21.23 15.25
N GLY A 313 -8.69 -21.33 16.59
CA GLY A 313 -7.75 -22.08 17.42
C GLY A 313 -6.80 -21.21 18.24
N PRO A 314 -5.82 -21.81 18.95
CA PRO A 314 -4.80 -21.09 19.75
C PRO A 314 -3.81 -20.28 18.88
N TYR A 315 -4.06 -20.26 17.58
CA TYR A 315 -3.28 -19.55 16.59
C TYR A 315 -4.15 -18.60 15.77
N ALA A 316 -5.44 -18.40 16.12
CA ALA A 316 -6.33 -17.53 15.35
C ALA A 316 -5.72 -16.14 15.18
N GLY A 317 -5.65 -15.68 13.93
CA GLY A 317 -4.93 -14.45 13.57
C GLY A 317 -3.44 -14.63 13.25
N LEU A 318 -2.89 -15.85 13.34
CA LEU A 318 -1.60 -16.18 12.73
C LEU A 318 -1.77 -16.42 11.23
N VAL A 319 -0.69 -16.21 10.48
CA VAL A 319 -0.64 -16.42 9.03
C VAL A 319 -0.42 -17.89 8.69
N ASP A 320 -1.32 -18.45 7.88
CA ASP A 320 -1.15 -19.71 7.19
C ASP A 320 -0.64 -19.44 5.77
N LEU A 321 0.54 -19.98 5.44
CA LEU A 321 1.15 -19.86 4.13
C LEU A 321 0.80 -21.09 3.30
N PHE A 322 0.16 -20.89 2.16
CA PHE A 322 -0.21 -21.96 1.24
C PHE A 322 0.39 -21.79 -0.16
N CYS A 323 0.94 -20.60 -0.48
CA CYS A 323 1.69 -20.34 -1.71
C CYS A 323 2.79 -19.31 -1.48
N ASN A 324 4.06 -19.70 -1.50
CA ASN A 324 5.17 -18.80 -1.20
C ASN A 324 6.46 -19.31 -1.86
N ASP A 325 6.42 -19.55 -3.18
CA ASP A 325 7.53 -20.23 -3.85
C ASP A 325 8.78 -19.34 -3.97
N GLN A 326 8.60 -18.02 -3.91
CA GLN A 326 9.69 -17.04 -3.81
C GLN A 326 10.32 -16.95 -2.41
N ASN A 327 9.91 -17.81 -1.46
CA ASN A 327 10.44 -17.85 -0.09
C ASN A 327 10.38 -16.49 0.64
N SER A 328 9.35 -15.69 0.37
CA SER A 328 9.09 -14.49 1.13
C SER A 328 8.95 -14.83 2.61
N THR A 329 9.45 -13.97 3.50
CA THR A 329 9.40 -14.33 4.92
C THR A 329 7.96 -14.21 5.44
N THR A 330 7.53 -15.13 6.30
CA THR A 330 6.16 -15.13 6.88
C THR A 330 5.79 -13.77 7.49
N ALA A 331 6.77 -13.10 8.10
CA ALA A 331 6.65 -11.77 8.67
C ALA A 331 6.12 -10.69 7.70
N MET A 332 6.35 -10.86 6.40
CA MET A 332 6.09 -9.85 5.35
C MET A 332 4.69 -10.00 4.81
N ILE A 333 4.39 -11.23 4.48
CA ILE A 333 3.07 -11.67 4.13
C ILE A 333 2.10 -11.30 5.25
N GLU A 334 2.50 -11.54 6.50
CA GLU A 334 1.77 -11.09 7.68
C GLU A 334 1.56 -9.58 7.73
N PHE A 335 2.59 -8.80 7.48
CA PHE A 335 2.52 -7.35 7.47
C PHE A 335 1.48 -6.81 6.48
N TYR A 336 1.49 -7.31 5.25
CA TYR A 336 0.52 -6.92 4.22
C TYR A 336 -0.89 -7.45 4.48
N LEU A 337 -1.00 -8.69 4.96
CA LEU A 337 -2.29 -9.32 5.28
C LEU A 337 -3.00 -8.56 6.41
N TRP A 338 -2.27 -8.16 7.45
CA TRP A 338 -2.83 -7.32 8.51
C TRP A 338 -3.16 -5.92 8.01
N ALA A 339 -2.35 -5.32 7.13
CA ALA A 339 -2.66 -4.01 6.56
C ALA A 339 -3.99 -4.04 5.80
N ALA A 340 -4.20 -5.07 4.96
CA ALA A 340 -5.45 -5.23 4.24
C ALA A 340 -6.63 -5.49 5.18
N TYR A 341 -6.47 -6.41 6.13
CA TYR A 341 -7.51 -6.73 7.10
C TYR A 341 -7.96 -5.52 7.93
N LEU A 342 -6.99 -4.74 8.46
CA LEU A 342 -7.28 -3.63 9.37
C LEU A 342 -7.87 -2.41 8.65
N THR A 343 -7.59 -2.25 7.37
CA THR A 343 -8.13 -1.16 6.55
C THR A 343 -9.39 -1.56 5.77
N GLY A 344 -9.83 -2.81 5.88
CA GLY A 344 -11.03 -3.32 5.22
C GLY A 344 -10.87 -3.60 3.72
N GLY A 345 -9.63 -3.74 3.24
CA GLY A 345 -9.35 -4.11 1.86
C GLY A 345 -9.26 -5.63 1.65
N ILE A 346 -8.85 -6.02 0.45
CA ILE A 346 -8.78 -7.41 0.01
C ILE A 346 -7.35 -7.91 0.08
N TYR A 347 -7.14 -9.12 0.61
CA TYR A 347 -5.90 -9.85 0.40
C TYR A 347 -6.20 -11.02 -0.53
N ALA A 348 -5.57 -11.04 -1.70
CA ALA A 348 -5.74 -12.12 -2.66
C ALA A 348 -4.39 -12.68 -3.12
N PRO A 349 -4.30 -14.01 -3.32
CA PRO A 349 -3.09 -14.63 -3.82
C PRO A 349 -2.82 -14.24 -5.29
N LEU A 350 -1.56 -14.12 -5.69
CA LEU A 350 -1.10 -14.06 -7.07
C LEU A 350 -0.90 -15.48 -7.65
N SER A 351 -0.95 -15.57 -8.98
CA SER A 351 -0.63 -16.81 -9.71
C SER A 351 0.87 -17.03 -9.70
N GLN A 352 1.33 -18.29 -9.57
CA GLN A 352 2.76 -18.62 -9.69
C GLN A 352 2.98 -19.73 -10.73
N GLU A 353 4.00 -19.53 -11.57
CA GLU A 353 4.32 -20.31 -12.80
C GLU A 353 4.39 -21.84 -12.61
N ASP A 354 4.66 -22.33 -11.39
CA ASP A 354 4.93 -23.73 -11.12
C ASP A 354 3.72 -24.57 -10.65
N GLY A 355 2.51 -24.01 -10.80
CA GLY A 355 1.27 -24.80 -10.89
C GLY A 355 0.70 -25.33 -9.58
N ALA A 356 0.99 -24.67 -8.45
CA ALA A 356 0.47 -25.09 -7.16
C ALA A 356 -0.58 -24.15 -6.56
N CYS A 357 -0.72 -22.90 -7.04
CA CYS A 357 -1.42 -21.88 -6.27
C CYS A 357 -2.71 -21.37 -6.92
N LEU A 358 -2.65 -20.86 -8.16
CA LEU A 358 -3.81 -20.33 -8.86
C LEU A 358 -3.70 -20.47 -10.40
N GLU A 359 -4.83 -20.52 -11.09
CA GLU A 359 -4.97 -20.44 -12.56
C GLU A 359 -5.37 -19.01 -13.00
N ASP A 360 -5.09 -18.61 -14.25
CA ASP A 360 -5.40 -17.26 -14.80
C ASP A 360 -6.86 -16.78 -14.56
N ALA A 361 -7.81 -17.72 -14.50
CA ALA A 361 -9.22 -17.43 -14.21
C ALA A 361 -9.45 -16.79 -12.84
N GLU A 362 -8.49 -16.89 -11.92
CA GLU A 362 -8.59 -16.33 -10.58
C GLU A 362 -8.21 -14.85 -10.54
N MET A 363 -7.33 -14.36 -11.42
CA MET A 363 -7.02 -12.92 -11.53
C MET A 363 -8.24 -12.12 -12.01
N GLU A 364 -9.02 -12.66 -12.95
CA GLU A 364 -10.27 -12.03 -13.39
C GLU A 364 -11.25 -11.86 -12.22
N ALA A 365 -11.45 -12.91 -11.43
CA ALA A 365 -12.32 -12.87 -10.25
C ALA A 365 -11.81 -11.89 -9.18
N ILE A 366 -10.50 -11.84 -8.95
CA ILE A 366 -9.87 -10.86 -8.05
C ILE A 366 -10.14 -9.43 -8.53
N MET A 367 -10.01 -9.17 -9.84
CA MET A 367 -10.30 -7.86 -10.42
C MET A 367 -11.79 -7.51 -10.33
N GLU A 368 -12.69 -8.48 -10.44
CA GLU A 368 -14.10 -8.27 -10.13
C GLU A 368 -14.33 -7.87 -8.67
N ASP A 369 -13.70 -8.56 -7.71
CA ASP A 369 -13.81 -8.26 -6.29
C ASP A 369 -13.25 -6.86 -5.96
N LEU A 370 -12.14 -6.45 -6.60
CA LEU A 370 -11.61 -5.08 -6.49
C LEU A 370 -12.58 -4.05 -7.08
N GLY A 371 -13.27 -4.40 -8.17
CA GLY A 371 -14.33 -3.55 -8.75
C GLY A 371 -15.52 -3.41 -7.81
N ASP A 372 -15.98 -4.50 -7.22
CA ASP A 372 -17.06 -4.49 -6.22
C ASP A 372 -16.66 -3.70 -4.96
N LEU A 373 -15.39 -3.79 -4.52
CA LEU A 373 -14.85 -2.96 -3.44
C LEU A 373 -14.89 -1.47 -3.81
N LEU A 374 -14.38 -1.10 -4.98
CA LEU A 374 -14.38 0.29 -5.46
C LEU A 374 -15.82 0.86 -5.53
N VAL A 375 -16.78 0.06 -6.00
CA VAL A 375 -18.21 0.43 -5.99
C VAL A 375 -18.72 0.66 -4.57
N GLY A 376 -18.34 -0.19 -3.62
CA GLY A 376 -18.71 -0.03 -2.21
C GLY A 376 -18.09 1.19 -1.53
N LEU A 377 -16.94 1.67 -2.00
CA LEU A 377 -16.26 2.85 -1.47
C LEU A 377 -16.77 4.17 -2.06
N GLY A 378 -17.29 4.15 -3.29
CA GLY A 378 -17.76 5.34 -3.99
C GLY A 378 -19.27 5.60 -3.95
N GLY A 379 -20.05 4.73 -3.28
CA GLY A 379 -21.51 4.85 -3.13
C GLY A 379 -21.92 5.03 -1.68
#